data_AF-A0A1G6HMW6-F1
#
_entry.id   AF-A0A1G6HMW6-F1
#
_cell.length_a   1.000
_cell.length_b   1.000
_cell.length_c   1.000
_cell.angle_alpha   90.00
_cell.angle_beta   90.00
_cell.angle_gamma   90.00
#
_symmetry.space_group_name_H-M   'P 1'
#
loop_
_entity.id
_entity.type
_entity.pdbx_description
1 polymer ?
#
loop_
_entity_poly.entity_id
_entity_poly.type
_entity_poly.pdbx_seq_one_letter_code
_entity_poly.pdbx_strand_id
1 'polypeptide(L)'
;MLTITEMKARNAAAGYYWFSRGNMRLFKTKIETRPTKDGYFITSDQPGNTDRRFSIQLFDLSTSDVYTIGAFQEFATLADAKAALKTLLKAKRCA
;
A
#
# COMPACT_ATOMS: atom_id res chain seq x y z
N MET A 1 7.37 1.61 15.75
CA MET A 1 7.15 1.96 14.33
C MET A 1 6.37 0.82 13.73
N LEU A 2 5.25 1.09 13.04
CA LEU A 2 4.47 0.04 12.38
C LEU A 2 5.38 -0.76 11.43
N THR A 3 5.33 -2.08 11.51
CA THR A 3 6.10 -2.96 10.61
C THR A 3 5.17 -3.70 9.65
N ILE A 4 5.72 -4.16 8.51
CA ILE A 4 4.96 -5.00 7.58
C ILE A 4 4.49 -6.30 8.25
N THR A 5 5.32 -6.91 9.12
CA THR A 5 4.94 -8.11 9.88
C THR A 5 3.75 -7.84 10.79
N GLU A 6 3.75 -6.70 11.48
CA GLU A 6 2.65 -6.28 12.35
C GLU A 6 1.37 -5.99 11.56
N MET A 7 1.46 -5.30 10.41
CA MET A 7 0.33 -5.07 9.51
C MET A 7 -0.29 -6.38 9.04
N LYS A 8 0.53 -7.35 8.63
CA LYS A 8 0.07 -8.68 8.21
C LYS A 8 -0.68 -9.41 9.32
N ALA A 9 -0.11 -9.43 10.53
CA ALA A 9 -0.72 -10.09 11.68
C ALA A 9 -2.07 -9.45 12.05
N ARG A 10 -2.12 -8.11 12.10
CA ARG A 10 -3.33 -7.36 12.43
C ARG A 10 -4.43 -7.48 11.36
N ASN A 11 -4.07 -7.38 10.08
CA ASN A 11 -5.01 -7.55 8.97
C ASN A 11 -5.66 -8.94 9.01
N ALA A 12 -4.85 -9.98 9.19
CA ALA A 12 -5.35 -11.35 9.31
C ALA A 12 -6.21 -11.56 10.57
N ALA A 13 -5.80 -11.03 11.73
CA ALA A 13 -6.56 -11.13 12.97
C ALA A 13 -7.91 -10.41 12.90
N ALA A 14 -8.00 -9.33 12.11
CA ALA A 14 -9.24 -8.60 11.83
C ALA A 14 -10.12 -9.26 10.74
N GLY A 15 -9.71 -10.41 10.19
CA GLY A 15 -10.49 -11.15 9.19
C GLY A 15 -10.30 -10.66 7.74
N TYR A 16 -9.33 -9.80 7.49
CA TYR A 16 -9.00 -9.32 6.14
C TYR A 16 -7.94 -10.19 5.46
N TYR A 17 -7.93 -10.14 4.12
CA TYR A 17 -7.10 -11.00 3.28
C TYR A 17 -6.14 -10.25 2.37
N TRP A 18 -5.96 -8.95 2.57
CA TRP A 18 -5.16 -8.11 1.67
C TRP A 18 -3.74 -8.66 1.52
N PHE A 19 -3.11 -9.03 2.64
CA PHE A 19 -1.77 -9.64 2.67
C PHE A 19 -1.74 -11.15 2.47
N SER A 20 -2.88 -11.79 2.18
CA SER A 20 -2.90 -13.24 1.96
C SER A 20 -2.02 -13.61 0.77
N ARG A 21 -1.34 -14.78 0.88
CA ARG A 21 -0.45 -15.27 -0.19
C ARG A 21 -1.18 -15.43 -1.53
N GLY A 22 -2.47 -15.77 -1.50
CA GLY A 22 -3.30 -15.88 -2.70
C GLY A 22 -3.48 -14.53 -3.38
N ASN A 23 -3.93 -13.52 -2.63
CA ASN A 23 -4.19 -12.18 -3.16
C ASN A 23 -2.91 -11.53 -3.70
N MET A 24 -1.82 -11.53 -2.92
CA MET A 24 -0.54 -10.97 -3.37
C MET A 24 0.03 -11.70 -4.58
N ARG A 25 -0.20 -13.01 -4.72
CA ARG A 25 0.25 -13.79 -5.88
C ARG A 25 -0.55 -13.44 -7.15
N LEU A 26 -1.87 -13.26 -7.03
CA LEU A 26 -2.76 -12.92 -8.15
C LEU A 26 -2.30 -11.66 -8.88
N PHE A 27 -1.93 -10.64 -8.11
CA PHE A 27 -1.46 -9.35 -8.64
C PHE A 27 0.06 -9.24 -8.75
N LYS A 28 0.82 -10.30 -8.41
CA LYS A 28 2.29 -10.25 -8.29
C LYS A 28 2.77 -9.03 -7.48
N THR A 29 2.04 -8.73 -6.40
CA THR A 29 2.20 -7.55 -5.54
C THR A 29 3.57 -7.57 -4.87
N LYS A 30 4.27 -6.45 -4.90
CA LYS A 30 5.47 -6.18 -4.11
C LYS A 30 5.22 -4.97 -3.22
N ILE A 31 5.67 -5.03 -1.98
CA ILE A 31 5.67 -3.90 -1.05
C ILE A 31 6.99 -3.16 -1.25
N GLU A 32 6.95 -1.96 -1.81
CA GLU A 32 8.12 -1.22 -2.29
C GLU A 32 8.71 -0.29 -1.21
N THR A 33 7.93 0.04 -0.19
CA THR A 33 8.37 0.91 0.90
C THR A 33 7.97 0.37 2.27
N ARG A 34 8.71 0.79 3.29
CA ARG A 34 8.24 0.66 4.67
C ARG A 34 7.01 1.55 4.87
N PRO A 35 6.09 1.17 5.77
CA PRO A 35 4.95 2.01 6.08
C PRO A 35 5.41 3.25 6.86
N THR A 36 4.71 4.36 6.65
CA THR A 36 4.85 5.54 7.50
C THR A 36 4.21 5.29 8.86
N LYS A 37 4.44 6.20 9.82
CA LYS A 37 3.77 6.14 11.13
C LYS A 37 2.24 6.18 11.03
N ASP A 38 1.72 6.76 9.94
CA ASP A 38 0.29 6.94 9.69
C ASP A 38 -0.27 5.81 8.79
N GLY A 39 0.52 4.75 8.53
CA GLY A 39 0.07 3.56 7.82
C GLY A 39 0.20 3.59 6.30
N TYR A 40 0.76 4.66 5.69
CA TYR A 40 0.90 4.75 4.23
C TYR A 40 2.11 3.96 3.74
N PHE A 41 1.96 3.24 2.64
CA PHE A 41 3.04 2.53 1.96
C PHE A 41 2.78 2.44 0.46
N ILE A 42 3.78 2.05 -0.32
CA ILE A 42 3.66 1.91 -1.77
C ILE A 42 3.78 0.43 -2.13
N THR A 43 2.90 -0.02 -3.03
CA THR A 43 3.01 -1.33 -3.67
C THR A 43 3.26 -1.18 -5.16
N SER A 44 3.79 -2.24 -5.77
CA SER A 44 3.74 -2.42 -7.20
C SER A 44 3.03 -3.71 -7.55
N ASP A 45 2.20 -3.65 -8.59
CA ASP A 45 1.30 -4.71 -9.02
C ASP A 45 1.49 -4.95 -10.51
N GLN A 46 1.39 -6.23 -10.91
CA GLN A 46 1.54 -6.71 -12.28
C GLN A 46 0.57 -7.88 -12.53
N PRO A 47 -0.75 -7.61 -12.60
CA PRO A 47 -1.74 -8.63 -12.91
C PRO A 47 -1.48 -9.24 -14.30
N GLY A 48 -1.38 -10.57 -14.38
CA GLY A 48 -1.09 -11.24 -15.65
C GLY A 48 0.26 -10.83 -16.27
N ASN A 49 0.22 -10.34 -17.51
CA ASN A 49 1.38 -9.89 -18.30
C ASN A 49 1.34 -8.38 -18.58
N THR A 50 0.68 -7.58 -17.74
CA THR A 50 0.70 -6.12 -17.88
C THR A 50 2.06 -5.54 -17.49
N ASP A 51 2.23 -4.25 -17.76
CA ASP A 51 3.29 -3.47 -17.14
C ASP A 51 3.13 -3.46 -15.61
N ARG A 52 4.28 -3.39 -14.92
CA ARG A 52 4.30 -3.18 -13.48
C ARG A 52 3.99 -1.72 -13.18
N ARG A 53 2.98 -1.48 -12.35
CA ARG A 53 2.52 -0.14 -11.98
C ARG A 53 2.44 -0.03 -10.46
N PHE A 54 2.43 1.19 -9.95
CA PHE A 54 2.55 1.47 -8.53
C PHE A 54 1.29 2.13 -7.99
N SER A 55 0.96 1.80 -6.73
CA SER A 55 -0.20 2.32 -6.01
C SER A 55 0.23 2.81 -4.63
N ILE A 56 -0.40 3.87 -4.14
CA ILE A 56 -0.29 4.26 -2.73
C ILE A 56 -1.36 3.52 -1.96
N GLN A 57 -0.96 2.83 -0.90
CA GLN A 57 -1.84 2.09 0.00
C GLN A 57 -1.83 2.76 1.38
N LEU A 58 -2.96 2.67 2.08
CA LEU A 58 -3.12 3.07 3.47
C LEU A 58 -3.58 1.86 4.27
N PHE A 59 -2.75 1.41 5.21
CA PHE A 59 -3.20 0.52 6.27
C PHE A 59 -3.88 1.36 7.35
N ASP A 60 -5.20 1.22 7.47
CA ASP A 60 -5.97 1.93 8.47
C ASP A 60 -5.70 1.34 9.85
N LEU A 61 -5.14 2.17 10.74
CA LEU A 61 -4.75 1.75 12.09
C LEU A 61 -5.93 1.43 13.00
N SER A 62 -7.15 1.87 12.67
CA SER A 62 -8.35 1.62 13.46
C SER A 62 -9.03 0.31 13.09
N THR A 63 -9.16 0.04 11.79
CA THR A 63 -9.85 -1.14 11.25
C THR A 63 -8.88 -2.29 10.94
N SER A 64 -7.60 -1.99 10.73
CA SER A 64 -6.58 -2.92 10.22
C SER A 64 -6.83 -3.38 8.78
N ASP A 65 -7.66 -2.68 8.01
CA ASP A 65 -7.85 -2.90 6.56
C ASP A 65 -6.83 -2.09 5.73
N VAL A 66 -6.72 -2.39 4.43
CA VAL A 66 -5.88 -1.67 3.48
C VAL A 66 -6.71 -1.06 2.36
N TYR A 67 -6.60 0.26 2.21
CA TYR A 67 -7.26 1.03 1.16
C TYR A 67 -6.25 1.55 0.14
N THR A 68 -6.64 1.56 -1.13
CA THR A 68 -5.88 2.27 -2.16
C THR A 68 -6.22 3.76 -2.11
N ILE A 69 -5.18 4.59 -2.02
CA ILE A 69 -5.30 6.04 -2.07
C ILE A 69 -5.09 6.49 -3.50
N GLY A 70 -6.10 7.13 -4.09
CA GLY A 70 -6.11 7.46 -5.52
C GLY A 70 -6.56 6.26 -6.36
N ALA A 71 -6.00 6.12 -7.56
CA ALA A 71 -6.34 5.01 -8.46
C ALA A 71 -5.40 3.80 -8.26
N PHE A 72 -5.92 2.60 -8.47
CA PHE A 72 -5.10 1.40 -8.56
C PHE A 72 -4.20 1.47 -9.79
N GLN A 73 -2.91 1.15 -9.64
CA GLN A 73 -1.91 1.17 -10.71
C GLN A 73 -1.73 2.55 -11.39
N GLU A 74 -1.98 3.62 -10.63
CA GLU A 74 -1.91 5.00 -11.12
C GLU A 74 -0.53 5.39 -11.66
N PHE A 75 0.54 4.99 -10.97
CA PHE A 75 1.88 5.48 -11.27
C PHE A 75 2.69 4.51 -12.13
N ALA A 76 3.41 5.04 -13.12
CA ALA A 76 4.33 4.28 -13.96
C ALA A 76 5.63 3.91 -13.24
N THR A 77 6.09 4.76 -12.31
CA THR A 77 7.36 4.57 -11.61
C THR A 77 7.22 4.71 -10.09
N LEU A 78 8.16 4.10 -9.36
CA LEU A 78 8.25 4.25 -7.90
C LEU A 78 8.57 5.70 -7.49
N ALA A 79 9.30 6.44 -8.33
CA ALA A 79 9.66 7.83 -8.05
C ALA A 79 8.41 8.73 -8.05
N ASP A 80 7.52 8.55 -9.03
CA ASP A 80 6.26 9.30 -9.13
C ASP A 80 5.35 9.00 -7.93
N ALA A 81 5.21 7.72 -7.57
CA ALA A 81 4.43 7.31 -6.40
C ALA A 81 4.99 7.91 -5.09
N LYS A 82 6.32 7.95 -4.93
CA LYS A 82 6.97 8.58 -3.77
C LYS A 82 6.75 10.10 -3.75
N ALA A 83 6.83 10.76 -4.90
CA ALA A 83 6.58 12.20 -5.00
C ALA A 83 5.12 12.53 -4.65
N ALA A 84 4.16 11.78 -5.18
CA ALA A 84 2.74 11.91 -4.85
C ALA A 84 2.47 11.66 -3.37
N LEU A 85 3.01 10.59 -2.78
CA LEU A 85 2.88 10.31 -1.35
C LEU A 85 3.47 11.44 -0.49
N LYS A 86 4.62 12.00 -0.88
CA LYS A 86 5.22 13.15 -0.18
C LYS A 86 4.30 14.37 -0.20
N THR A 87 3.67 14.67 -1.34
CA THR A 87 2.70 15.78 -1.47
C THR A 87 1.47 15.53 -0.60
N LEU A 88 0.91 14.33 -0.65
CA LEU A 88 -0.24 13.92 0.19
C LEU A 88 0.04 14.11 1.69
N LEU A 89 1.20 13.62 2.16
CA LEU A 89 1.59 13.71 3.56
C LEU A 89 1.86 15.16 4.01
N LYS A 90 2.30 16.04 3.10
CA LYS A 90 2.42 17.48 3.40
C LYS A 90 1.04 18.11 3.55
N ALA A 91 0.13 17.86 2.62
CA ALA A 91 -1.22 18.42 2.66
C ALA A 91 -1.95 18.04 3.96
N LYS A 92 -1.85 16.77 4.39
CA LYS A 92 -2.44 16.29 5.67
C LYS A 92 -1.86 16.91 6.94
N ARG A 93 -0.68 17.53 6.89
CA ARG A 93 -0.07 18.22 8.03
C ARG A 93 -0.47 19.69 8.14
N CYS A 94 -1.03 20.24 7.07
CA CYS A 94 -1.47 21.64 7.00
C CYS A 94 -2.99 21.79 7.18
N ALA A 95 -3.72 20.67 7.26
CA ALA A 95 -5.13 20.58 7.60
C ALA A 95 -5.29 20.20 9.07
#